data_AF-A0A7R8ZHJ4-F1
#
_entry.id   AF-A0A7R8ZHJ4-F1
#
_cell.length_a   1.000
_cell.length_b   1.000
_cell.length_c   1.000
_cell.angle_alpha   90.00
_cell.angle_beta   90.00
_cell.angle_gamma   90.00
#
_symmetry.space_group_name_H-M   'P 1'
#
loop_
_entity.id
_entity.type
_entity.pdbx_description
1 polymer ?
#
loop_
_entity_poly.entity_id
_entity_poly.type
_entity_poly.pdbx_seq_one_letter_code
_entity_poly.pdbx_strand_id
1 'polypeptide(L)'
;TKIRTSISPSSAVELNTTSALANYATEAGDIFLNLKSILFYWIRKLSPLPSESELVDRMLGQNDSLTRYAYGVVFEGSVGTKFNYKIRPEGRHWYTDTLYPSAVFTGPSQNSDSYFNDFISLQHALDTSFIEYVSKTSPLPFDYTMQMFPYPAYVDEVNMSDLNRIMLPIMTVLSFLMLCPSILKRVVEEKHTGVKELMKMMGLKTWMLWGSWMVNALAVNLITVTIIVIIMTVPLNDSGTKVMPDADWSVLWLFLVLYCVASVTSLFAVSTFFSRPTIAMSFGIILWLVSYFVPFGALQSGKSVSLGLKMLSSLLPNMAV
;
A
#
# COMPACT_ATOMS: atom_id res chain seq x y z
N THR A 1 -8.58 -23.68 -51.61
CA THR A 1 -9.51 -22.58 -51.95
C THR A 1 -8.94 -21.29 -51.37
N LYS A 2 -7.80 -20.75 -51.86
CA LYS A 2 -7.68 -19.71 -52.90
C LYS A 2 -8.98 -18.97 -53.22
N ILE A 3 -9.10 -17.71 -52.79
CA ILE A 3 -9.55 -16.61 -53.66
C ILE A 3 -8.63 -15.42 -53.42
N ARG A 4 -8.06 -14.95 -54.53
CA ARG A 4 -7.15 -13.82 -54.73
C ARG A 4 -7.95 -12.83 -55.57
N THR A 5 -8.00 -11.57 -55.17
CA THR A 5 -8.40 -10.43 -56.02
C THR A 5 -7.50 -9.26 -55.61
N SER A 6 -6.31 -9.10 -56.19
CA SER A 6 -6.02 -8.35 -57.43
C SER A 6 -6.68 -6.98 -57.51
N ILE A 7 -5.99 -5.94 -57.02
CA ILE A 7 -6.11 -4.57 -57.54
C ILE A 7 -4.69 -4.00 -57.65
N SER A 8 -4.32 -3.64 -58.87
CA SER A 8 -3.06 -3.00 -59.28
C SER A 8 -3.07 -1.49 -58.99
N PRO A 9 -1.92 -0.80 -59.05
CA PRO A 9 -1.75 0.55 -58.55
C PRO A 9 -2.06 1.59 -59.65
N SER A 10 -2.97 2.52 -59.41
CA SER A 10 -3.00 3.83 -60.11
C SER A 10 -4.05 4.77 -59.51
N SER A 11 -3.59 5.76 -58.76
CA SER A 11 -3.97 7.17 -58.90
C SER A 11 -3.33 7.93 -57.74
N ALA A 12 -2.14 8.48 -58.01
CA ALA A 12 -1.61 9.56 -57.23
C ALA A 12 -2.63 10.71 -57.30
N VAL A 13 -3.38 10.91 -56.22
CA VAL A 13 -4.05 12.17 -55.97
C VAL A 13 -3.13 12.90 -54.99
N GLU A 14 -2.27 13.76 -55.53
CA GLU A 14 -1.56 14.78 -54.77
C GLU A 14 -2.59 15.72 -54.14
N LEU A 15 -3.16 15.33 -53.01
CA LEU A 15 -3.91 16.22 -52.13
C LEU A 15 -2.88 17.05 -51.35
N ASN A 16 -2.36 18.09 -52.00
CA ASN A 16 -1.84 19.35 -51.45
C ASN A 16 -1.57 19.38 -49.92
N THR A 17 -0.67 18.51 -49.44
CA THR A 17 -0.41 18.26 -48.01
C THR A 17 0.30 19.42 -47.33
N THR A 18 0.91 20.32 -48.10
CA THR A 18 1.61 21.52 -47.63
C THR A 18 0.65 22.61 -47.15
N SER A 19 -0.50 22.79 -47.80
CA SER A 19 -1.52 23.77 -47.38
C SER A 19 -2.27 23.33 -46.12
N ALA A 20 -2.53 22.02 -46.00
CA ALA A 20 -3.13 21.43 -44.83
C ALA A 20 -2.17 21.65 -43.65
N LEU A 21 -0.95 21.10 -43.69
CA LEU A 21 0.08 21.22 -42.63
C LEU A 21 0.41 22.67 -42.24
N ALA A 22 0.42 23.60 -43.20
CA ALA A 22 0.59 25.03 -42.92
C ALA A 22 -0.59 25.61 -42.14
N ASN A 23 -1.82 25.22 -42.47
CA ASN A 23 -3.01 25.59 -41.71
C ASN A 23 -2.97 24.99 -40.29
N TYR A 24 -2.54 23.73 -40.09
CA TYR A 24 -2.38 23.17 -38.72
C TYR A 24 -1.36 23.95 -37.89
N ALA A 25 -0.24 24.38 -38.51
CA ALA A 25 0.78 25.17 -37.83
C ALA A 25 0.26 26.56 -37.44
N THR A 26 -0.60 27.17 -38.26
CA THR A 26 -1.24 28.45 -37.95
C THR A 26 -2.36 28.31 -36.91
N GLU A 27 -3.19 27.28 -36.99
CA GLU A 27 -4.29 27.01 -36.04
C GLU A 27 -3.76 26.63 -34.65
N ALA A 28 -2.75 25.77 -34.60
CA ALA A 28 -2.02 25.48 -33.35
C ALA A 28 -1.26 26.71 -32.84
N GLY A 29 -0.77 27.58 -33.74
CA GLY A 29 -0.13 28.85 -33.42
C GLY A 29 -1.08 29.87 -32.77
N ASP A 30 -2.33 29.95 -33.21
CA ASP A 30 -3.34 30.85 -32.65
C ASP A 30 -3.81 30.39 -31.26
N ILE A 31 -4.03 29.07 -31.08
CA ILE A 31 -4.28 28.46 -29.76
C ILE A 31 -3.10 28.71 -28.82
N PHE A 32 -1.88 28.63 -29.32
CA PHE A 32 -0.64 28.90 -28.57
C PHE A 32 -0.50 30.37 -28.16
N LEU A 33 -0.97 31.32 -28.98
CA LEU A 33 -0.99 32.75 -28.65
C LEU A 33 -2.06 33.08 -27.59
N ASN A 34 -3.25 32.49 -27.68
CA ASN A 34 -4.29 32.62 -26.65
C ASN A 34 -3.86 31.97 -25.32
N LEU A 35 -3.17 30.83 -25.37
CA LEU A 35 -2.63 30.19 -24.17
C LEU A 35 -1.56 31.06 -23.49
N LYS A 36 -0.75 31.78 -24.27
CA LYS A 36 0.24 32.73 -23.76
C LYS A 36 -0.39 33.96 -23.08
N SER A 37 -1.55 34.43 -23.54
CA SER A 37 -2.25 35.56 -22.89
C SER A 37 -2.91 35.15 -21.57
N ILE A 38 -3.44 33.92 -21.48
CA ILE A 38 -4.11 33.38 -20.29
C ILE A 38 -3.10 32.98 -19.19
N LEU A 39 -1.96 32.38 -19.57
CA LEU A 39 -0.97 31.85 -18.62
C LEU A 39 0.23 32.79 -18.39
N PHE A 40 0.13 34.07 -18.77
CA PHE A 40 1.24 35.03 -18.80
C PHE A 40 1.99 35.17 -17.46
N TYR A 41 1.33 34.88 -16.32
CA TYR A 41 1.94 34.94 -15.00
C TYR A 41 2.70 33.66 -14.58
N TRP A 42 2.40 32.51 -15.20
CA TRP A 42 2.91 31.19 -14.76
C TRP A 42 3.89 30.55 -15.76
N ILE A 43 3.82 30.87 -17.04
CA ILE A 43 4.70 30.29 -18.07
C ILE A 43 5.76 31.28 -18.53
N ARG A 44 7.03 30.98 -18.25
CA ARG A 44 8.18 31.81 -18.65
C ARG A 44 8.64 31.57 -20.10
N LYS A 45 8.37 30.40 -20.68
CA LYS A 45 8.86 30.02 -22.02
C LYS A 45 7.92 29.01 -22.67
N LEU A 46 7.46 29.32 -23.88
CA LEU A 46 6.64 28.46 -24.73
C LEU A 46 7.39 28.30 -26.06
N SER A 47 7.59 27.07 -26.54
CA SER A 47 8.31 26.81 -27.80
C SER A 47 7.56 25.77 -28.63
N PRO A 48 7.12 26.11 -29.86
CA PRO A 48 6.52 25.13 -30.76
C PRO A 48 7.60 24.17 -31.26
N LEU A 49 7.26 22.89 -31.35
CA LEU A 49 8.13 21.82 -31.84
C LEU A 49 7.39 21.07 -32.96
N PRO A 50 8.08 20.70 -34.06
CA PRO A 50 7.44 20.11 -35.22
C PRO A 50 7.14 18.61 -35.08
N SER A 51 7.81 17.90 -34.15
CA SER A 51 7.63 16.46 -33.96
C SER A 51 7.60 16.06 -32.49
N GLU A 52 6.89 14.98 -32.20
CA GLU A 52 6.77 14.41 -30.86
C GLU A 52 8.10 13.83 -30.36
N SER A 53 8.88 13.20 -31.25
CA SER A 53 10.19 12.65 -30.90
C SER A 53 11.18 13.73 -30.46
N GLU A 54 11.21 14.86 -31.15
CA GLU A 54 12.08 15.99 -30.80
C GLU A 54 11.65 16.64 -29.48
N LEU A 55 10.35 16.65 -29.18
CA LEU A 55 9.84 17.10 -27.88
C LEU A 55 10.35 16.20 -26.74
N VAL A 56 10.29 14.88 -26.92
CA VAL A 56 10.76 13.92 -25.91
C VAL A 56 12.27 14.02 -25.73
N ASP A 57 13.04 14.07 -26.82
CA ASP A 57 14.50 14.20 -26.76
C ASP A 57 14.93 15.49 -26.05
N ARG A 58 14.21 16.59 -26.29
CA ARG A 58 14.48 17.88 -25.64
C ARG A 58 14.17 17.85 -24.14
N MET A 59 13.09 17.21 -23.74
CA MET A 59 12.76 17.02 -22.31
C MET A 59 13.77 16.11 -21.60
N LEU A 60 14.22 15.05 -22.26
CA LEU A 60 15.18 14.12 -21.68
C LEU A 60 16.61 14.67 -21.63
N GLY A 61 16.98 15.54 -22.58
CA GLY A 61 18.31 16.12 -22.69
C GLY A 61 18.57 17.32 -21.78
N GLN A 62 17.55 17.92 -21.17
CA GLN A 62 17.65 19.21 -20.48
C GLN A 62 17.74 19.06 -18.95
N ASN A 63 18.95 18.82 -18.42
CA ASN A 63 19.24 18.70 -16.98
C ASN A 63 19.21 20.02 -16.19
N ASP A 64 18.61 21.07 -16.74
CA ASP A 64 18.67 22.40 -16.13
C ASP A 64 17.64 22.53 -14.99
N SER A 65 18.05 23.08 -13.86
CA SER A 65 17.21 23.15 -12.64
C SER A 65 15.90 23.94 -12.82
N LEU A 66 15.82 24.78 -13.86
CA LEU A 66 14.66 25.59 -14.23
C LEU A 66 13.63 24.85 -15.11
N THR A 67 13.98 23.73 -15.75
CA THR A 67 13.06 22.91 -16.57
C THR A 67 12.39 21.77 -15.83
N ARG A 68 12.67 21.58 -14.53
CA ARG A 68 11.99 20.59 -13.66
C ARG A 68 10.46 20.75 -13.53
N TYR A 69 9.88 21.76 -14.18
CA TYR A 69 8.45 22.04 -14.26
C TYR A 69 7.98 22.25 -15.71
N ALA A 70 8.64 21.61 -16.68
CA ALA A 70 8.22 21.67 -18.07
C ALA A 70 7.12 20.62 -18.35
N TYR A 71 6.15 21.03 -19.16
CA TYR A 71 5.08 20.18 -19.66
C TYR A 71 5.07 20.24 -21.17
N GLY A 72 4.94 19.09 -21.83
CA GLY A 72 4.78 18.99 -23.27
C GLY A 72 3.34 18.70 -23.60
N VAL A 73 2.82 19.45 -24.56
CA VAL A 73 1.48 19.24 -25.09
C VAL A 73 1.63 18.75 -26.52
N VAL A 74 1.12 17.54 -26.79
CA VAL A 74 1.12 16.93 -28.11
C VAL A 74 -0.31 16.98 -28.64
N PHE A 75 -0.53 17.71 -29.73
CA PHE A 75 -1.84 17.78 -30.40
C PHE A 75 -1.96 16.63 -31.41
N GLU A 76 -3.10 15.93 -31.39
CA GLU A 76 -3.34 14.79 -32.28
C GLU A 76 -4.45 15.12 -33.29
N GLY A 77 -4.10 15.10 -34.58
CA GLY A 77 -5.05 15.27 -35.67
C GLY A 77 -5.40 16.72 -35.99
N SER A 78 -6.52 16.91 -36.68
CA SER A 78 -6.99 18.22 -37.15
C SER A 78 -7.88 18.92 -36.16
N VAL A 79 -7.62 20.22 -35.98
CA VAL A 79 -8.37 21.10 -35.11
C VAL A 79 -9.71 21.41 -35.78
N GLY A 80 -10.61 20.44 -35.74
CA GLY A 80 -12.01 20.58 -36.17
C GLY A 80 -12.92 20.78 -34.95
N THR A 81 -14.03 20.05 -34.90
CA THR A 81 -14.95 20.04 -33.75
C THR A 81 -14.46 19.18 -32.59
N LYS A 82 -13.38 18.41 -32.76
CA LYS A 82 -12.84 17.48 -31.78
C LYS A 82 -11.38 17.82 -31.51
N PHE A 83 -11.06 18.06 -30.24
CA PHE A 83 -9.72 18.40 -29.78
C PHE A 83 -9.15 17.24 -28.98
N ASN A 84 -8.16 16.55 -29.55
CA ASN A 84 -7.42 15.50 -28.87
C ASN A 84 -6.00 16.00 -28.60
N TYR A 85 -5.59 15.95 -27.33
CA TYR A 85 -4.23 16.30 -26.92
C TYR A 85 -3.72 15.37 -25.84
N LYS A 86 -2.40 15.27 -25.72
CA LYS A 86 -1.69 14.54 -24.67
C LYS A 86 -0.80 15.50 -23.91
N ILE A 87 -0.90 15.50 -22.57
CA ILE A 87 0.00 16.25 -21.69
C ILE A 87 1.06 15.30 -21.14
N ARG A 88 2.33 15.67 -21.26
CA ARG A 88 3.49 14.92 -20.74
C ARG A 88 4.27 15.78 -19.76
N PRO A 89 4.37 15.39 -18.47
CA PRO A 89 5.19 16.10 -17.49
C PRO A 89 6.67 15.68 -17.56
N GLU A 90 7.57 16.63 -17.33
CA GLU A 90 9.01 16.37 -17.13
C GLU A 90 9.28 16.21 -15.62
N GLY A 91 9.49 14.97 -15.15
CA GLY A 91 10.01 14.68 -13.81
C GLY A 91 8.98 14.49 -12.68
N ARG A 92 7.76 15.05 -12.74
CA ARG A 92 6.66 14.69 -11.82
C ARG A 92 5.82 13.57 -12.43
N HIS A 93 5.79 12.42 -11.78
CA HIS A 93 4.95 11.30 -12.22
C HIS A 93 3.53 11.52 -11.72
N TRP A 94 2.60 11.78 -12.65
CA TRP A 94 1.19 11.49 -12.39
C TRP A 94 1.01 9.97 -12.49
N TYR A 95 0.67 9.33 -11.37
CA TYR A 95 0.42 7.88 -11.30
C TYR A 95 -0.88 7.54 -12.04
N THR A 96 -0.79 7.36 -13.37
CA THR A 96 -1.93 7.02 -14.23
C THR A 96 -2.17 5.52 -14.35
N ASP A 97 -1.27 4.71 -13.79
CA ASP A 97 -1.35 3.26 -13.71
C ASP A 97 -2.37 2.78 -12.66
N THR A 98 -2.64 3.62 -11.66
CA THR A 98 -3.50 3.30 -10.53
C THR A 98 -4.63 4.32 -10.40
N LEU A 99 -5.87 3.83 -10.39
CA LEU A 99 -7.04 4.70 -10.21
C LEU A 99 -7.22 5.12 -8.73
N TYR A 100 -6.75 4.28 -7.81
CA TYR A 100 -6.87 4.50 -6.37
C TYR A 100 -5.48 4.37 -5.72
N PRO A 101 -5.21 5.12 -4.64
CA PRO A 101 -3.96 4.97 -3.90
C PRO A 101 -3.84 3.56 -3.32
N SER A 102 -2.62 3.04 -3.26
CA SER A 102 -2.33 1.72 -2.70
C SER A 102 -2.55 1.65 -1.18
N ALA A 103 -2.47 2.79 -0.49
CA ALA A 103 -2.79 2.95 0.92
C ALA A 103 -3.80 4.08 1.09
N VAL A 104 -4.86 3.81 1.85
CA VAL A 104 -5.86 4.81 2.23
C VAL A 104 -5.51 5.29 3.63
N PHE A 105 -5.14 6.56 3.74
CA PHE A 105 -4.92 7.22 5.01
C PHE A 105 -6.22 7.88 5.48
N THR A 106 -6.38 8.02 6.79
CA THR A 106 -7.48 8.81 7.35
C THR A 106 -7.25 10.28 7.03
N GLY A 107 -8.30 10.95 6.54
CA GLY A 107 -8.26 12.38 6.22
C GLY A 107 -8.40 12.69 4.73
N PRO A 108 -8.38 13.98 4.37
CA PRO A 108 -8.43 14.42 2.99
C PRO A 108 -7.15 13.97 2.25
N SER A 109 -7.29 13.70 0.96
CA SER A 109 -6.15 13.30 0.14
C SER A 109 -5.14 14.44 0.06
N GLN A 110 -3.94 14.23 0.61
CA GLN A 110 -2.84 15.20 0.53
C GLN A 110 -2.03 15.05 -0.78
N ASN A 111 -2.19 13.93 -1.49
CA ASN A 111 -1.42 13.61 -2.69
C ASN A 111 -1.99 14.25 -3.96
N SER A 112 -3.14 14.92 -3.89
CA SER A 112 -3.77 15.57 -5.04
C SER A 112 -3.15 16.92 -5.41
N ASP A 113 -2.28 17.49 -4.58
CA ASP A 113 -1.82 18.87 -4.75
C ASP A 113 -1.06 19.11 -6.06
N SER A 114 -0.24 18.15 -6.52
CA SER A 114 0.43 18.28 -7.82
C SER A 114 -0.55 18.12 -8.99
N TYR A 115 -1.52 17.22 -8.89
CA TYR A 115 -2.53 17.07 -9.95
C TYR A 115 -3.44 18.31 -10.04
N PHE A 116 -3.88 18.82 -8.89
CA PHE A 116 -4.76 19.98 -8.78
C PHE A 116 -4.06 21.28 -9.22
N ASN A 117 -2.84 21.53 -8.75
CA ASN A 117 -2.14 22.78 -9.06
C ASN A 117 -1.51 22.78 -10.45
N ASP A 118 -1.00 21.63 -10.93
CA ASP A 118 -0.24 21.57 -12.18
C ASP A 118 -1.11 21.13 -13.37
N PHE A 119 -1.63 19.89 -13.31
CA PHE A 119 -2.31 19.26 -14.45
C PHE A 119 -3.62 19.95 -14.79
N ILE A 120 -4.47 20.14 -13.79
CA ILE A 120 -5.80 20.73 -13.97
C ILE A 120 -5.70 22.18 -14.47
N SER A 121 -4.75 22.96 -13.94
CA SER A 121 -4.52 24.34 -14.40
C SER A 121 -4.12 24.38 -15.88
N LEU A 122 -3.22 23.49 -16.31
CA LEU A 122 -2.79 23.40 -17.71
C LEU A 122 -3.91 22.90 -18.63
N GLN A 123 -4.65 21.89 -18.19
CA GLN A 123 -5.82 21.38 -18.91
C GLN A 123 -6.88 22.46 -19.08
N HIS A 124 -7.22 23.17 -18.01
CA HIS A 124 -8.19 24.26 -18.04
C HIS A 124 -7.77 25.35 -19.04
N ALA A 125 -6.50 25.74 -19.06
CA ALA A 125 -6.02 26.75 -20.00
C ALA A 125 -6.02 26.29 -21.47
N LEU A 126 -5.73 25.01 -21.74
CA LEU A 126 -5.82 24.42 -23.08
C LEU A 126 -7.26 24.33 -23.58
N ASP A 127 -8.17 23.87 -22.71
CA ASP A 127 -9.58 23.74 -23.07
C ASP A 127 -10.22 25.12 -23.26
N THR A 128 -9.89 26.09 -22.39
CA THR A 128 -10.34 27.48 -22.53
C THR A 128 -9.87 28.09 -23.84
N SER A 129 -8.59 27.95 -24.19
CA SER A 129 -8.04 28.52 -25.43
C SER A 129 -8.62 27.86 -26.69
N PHE A 130 -8.90 26.56 -26.65
CA PHE A 130 -9.59 25.86 -27.73
C PHE A 130 -11.04 26.32 -27.88
N ILE A 131 -11.78 26.47 -26.77
CA ILE A 131 -13.16 26.95 -26.80
C ILE A 131 -13.23 28.38 -27.34
N GLU A 132 -12.35 29.27 -26.90
CA GLU A 132 -12.26 30.65 -27.43
C GLU A 132 -11.95 30.66 -28.93
N TYR A 133 -11.05 29.78 -29.37
CA TYR A 133 -10.68 29.63 -30.78
C TYR A 133 -11.87 29.19 -31.65
N VAL A 134 -12.62 28.17 -31.22
CA VAL A 134 -13.78 27.66 -31.96
C VAL A 134 -14.97 28.62 -31.90
N SER A 135 -15.23 29.20 -30.73
CA SER A 135 -16.36 30.11 -30.48
C SER A 135 -16.12 31.52 -31.01
N LYS A 136 -14.87 31.89 -31.32
CA LYS A 136 -14.43 33.24 -31.71
C LYS A 136 -14.87 34.34 -30.74
N THR A 137 -15.08 33.96 -29.48
CA THR A 137 -15.57 34.83 -28.41
C THR A 137 -14.53 34.80 -27.30
N SER A 138 -13.86 35.93 -27.06
CA SER A 138 -12.91 36.11 -25.96
C SER A 138 -13.15 37.45 -25.24
N PRO A 139 -13.12 37.49 -23.90
CA PRO A 139 -13.02 36.35 -22.97
C PRO A 139 -14.33 35.56 -22.86
N LEU A 140 -14.24 34.30 -22.44
CA LEU A 140 -15.43 33.52 -22.09
C LEU A 140 -16.19 34.16 -20.91
N PRO A 141 -17.53 34.18 -20.93
CA PRO A 141 -18.35 34.86 -19.91
C PRO A 141 -18.51 34.06 -18.60
N PHE A 142 -17.75 32.98 -18.42
CA PHE A 142 -17.87 32.06 -17.29
C PHE A 142 -16.64 32.13 -16.41
N ASP A 143 -16.85 32.22 -15.10
CA ASP A 143 -15.80 32.08 -14.08
C ASP A 143 -15.89 30.67 -13.47
N TYR A 144 -14.77 29.96 -13.46
CA TYR A 144 -14.70 28.58 -12.98
C TYR A 144 -13.87 28.53 -11.70
N THR A 145 -14.49 27.99 -10.64
CA THR A 145 -13.79 27.72 -9.39
C THR A 145 -13.87 26.24 -9.11
N MET A 146 -12.73 25.65 -8.73
CA MET A 146 -12.69 24.28 -8.26
C MET A 146 -12.52 24.27 -6.75
N GLN A 147 -13.30 23.43 -6.09
CA GLN A 147 -13.23 23.23 -4.66
C GLN A 147 -13.31 21.73 -4.37
N MET A 148 -12.44 21.25 -3.49
CA MET A 148 -12.54 19.88 -2.99
C MET A 148 -13.82 19.74 -2.17
N PHE A 149 -14.46 18.57 -2.25
CA PHE A 149 -15.59 18.28 -1.37
C PHE A 149 -15.16 18.38 0.10
N PRO A 150 -16.01 18.94 0.97
CA PRO A 150 -15.69 19.03 2.39
C PRO A 150 -15.53 17.62 2.97
N TYR A 151 -14.43 17.39 3.66
CA TYR A 151 -14.17 16.15 4.38
C TYR A 151 -14.76 16.27 5.81
N PRO A 152 -15.41 15.24 6.35
CA PRO A 152 -15.92 15.27 7.73
C PRO A 152 -14.77 15.49 8.73
N ALA A 153 -15.12 15.96 9.94
CA ALA A 153 -14.14 16.09 11.02
C ALA A 153 -13.44 14.73 11.27
N TYR A 154 -12.11 14.74 11.27
CA TYR A 154 -11.29 13.55 11.42
C TYR A 154 -10.14 13.84 12.38
N VAL A 155 -9.60 12.77 12.97
CA VAL A 155 -8.42 12.85 13.83
C VAL A 155 -7.23 12.38 13.01
N ASP A 156 -6.20 13.23 12.92
CA ASP A 156 -4.94 12.92 12.23
C ASP A 156 -4.10 11.96 13.11
N GLU A 157 -4.48 10.68 13.11
CA GLU A 157 -3.72 9.61 13.78
C GLU A 157 -2.77 8.87 12.85
N VAL A 158 -2.55 9.38 11.63
CA VAL A 158 -1.88 8.71 10.51
C VAL A 158 -0.56 8.03 10.92
N ASN A 159 0.23 8.66 11.81
CA ASN A 159 1.49 8.07 12.28
C ASN A 159 1.34 7.06 13.43
N MET A 160 0.30 7.18 14.26
CA MET A 160 0.10 6.32 15.43
C MET A 160 -0.69 5.06 15.07
N SER A 161 -1.72 5.17 14.22
CA SER A 161 -2.58 4.04 13.85
C SER A 161 -1.82 3.01 13.02
N ASP A 162 -1.03 3.43 12.03
CA ASP A 162 -0.26 2.53 11.17
C ASP A 162 0.94 1.93 11.92
N LEU A 163 1.60 2.73 12.77
CA LEU A 163 2.65 2.24 13.64
C LEU A 163 2.11 1.19 14.61
N ASN A 164 0.97 1.45 15.26
CA ASN A 164 0.34 0.49 16.16
C ASN A 164 -0.10 -0.78 15.41
N ARG A 165 -0.68 -0.66 14.22
CA ARG A 165 -1.15 -1.81 13.42
C ARG A 165 -0.03 -2.76 13.06
N ILE A 166 1.16 -2.27 12.73
CA ILE A 166 2.28 -3.10 12.28
C ILE A 166 3.19 -3.49 13.46
N MET A 167 3.54 -2.55 14.33
CA MET A 167 4.54 -2.78 15.37
C MET A 167 3.97 -3.57 16.55
N LEU A 168 2.71 -3.37 16.91
CA LEU A 168 2.15 -4.01 18.10
C LEU A 168 2.10 -5.55 17.96
N PRO A 169 1.59 -6.12 16.85
CA PRO A 169 1.64 -7.58 16.65
C PRO A 169 3.07 -8.11 16.62
N ILE A 170 4.00 -7.43 15.94
CA ILE A 170 5.42 -7.81 15.89
C ILE A 170 6.03 -7.85 17.31
N MET A 171 5.81 -6.81 18.10
CA MET A 171 6.34 -6.73 19.47
C MET A 171 5.76 -7.83 20.37
N THR A 172 4.47 -8.14 20.24
CA THR A 172 3.85 -9.24 20.99
C THR A 172 4.47 -10.59 20.61
N VAL A 173 4.61 -10.89 19.32
CA VAL A 173 5.24 -12.14 18.85
C VAL A 173 6.68 -12.26 19.34
N LEU A 174 7.44 -11.16 19.33
CA LEU A 174 8.81 -11.11 19.84
C LEU A 174 8.88 -11.32 21.36
N SER A 175 7.94 -10.78 22.14
CA SER A 175 7.92 -10.96 23.60
C SER A 175 7.75 -12.44 24.00
N PHE A 176 6.98 -13.19 23.23
CA PHE A 176 6.73 -14.61 23.47
C PHE A 176 7.74 -15.54 22.79
N LEU A 177 8.64 -15.00 21.97
CA LEU A 177 9.61 -15.76 21.16
C LEU A 177 10.48 -16.71 21.98
N MET A 178 10.90 -16.28 23.18
CA MET A 178 11.67 -17.12 24.10
C MET A 178 10.79 -17.85 25.10
N LEU A 179 9.66 -17.26 25.50
CA LEU A 179 8.79 -17.80 26.53
C LEU A 179 8.10 -19.09 26.07
N CYS A 180 7.43 -19.03 24.92
CA CYS A 180 6.60 -20.11 24.42
C CYS A 180 7.43 -21.35 23.98
N PRO A 181 8.48 -21.23 23.14
CA PRO A 181 9.34 -22.35 22.80
C PRO A 181 10.12 -22.96 23.98
N SER A 182 10.35 -22.21 25.06
CA SER A 182 10.96 -22.76 26.28
C SER A 182 10.04 -23.76 27.01
N ILE A 183 8.72 -23.56 26.94
CA ILE A 183 7.73 -24.52 27.46
C ILE A 183 7.82 -25.84 26.68
N LEU A 184 7.93 -25.76 25.34
CA LEU A 184 8.15 -26.92 24.47
C LEU A 184 9.43 -27.67 24.86
N LYS A 185 10.55 -26.96 25.05
CA LYS A 185 11.82 -27.57 25.48
C LYS A 185 11.64 -28.34 26.78
N ARG A 186 11.01 -27.73 27.79
CA ARG A 186 10.84 -28.32 29.12
C ARG A 186 10.07 -29.64 29.08
N VAL A 187 8.99 -29.71 28.29
CA VAL A 187 8.22 -30.95 28.10
C VAL A 187 9.07 -32.06 27.45
N VAL A 188 9.86 -31.71 26.43
CA VAL A 188 10.74 -32.67 25.76
C VAL A 188 11.94 -33.06 26.63
N GLU A 189 12.40 -32.17 27.52
CA GLU A 189 13.47 -32.42 28.49
C GLU A 189 13.04 -33.42 29.56
N GLU A 190 11.84 -33.28 30.12
CA GLU A 190 11.27 -34.27 31.04
C GLU A 190 11.02 -35.62 30.37
N LYS A 191 10.69 -35.61 29.07
CA LYS A 191 10.60 -36.82 28.23
C LYS A 191 11.98 -37.46 28.00
N HIS A 192 13.00 -36.66 27.69
CA HIS A 192 14.35 -37.12 27.35
C HIS A 192 15.10 -37.68 28.56
N THR A 193 14.96 -37.05 29.73
CA THR A 193 15.57 -37.50 31.00
C THR A 193 14.92 -38.76 31.58
N GLY A 194 13.75 -39.15 31.07
CA GLY A 194 12.98 -40.28 31.60
C GLY A 194 12.25 -39.99 32.90
N VAL A 195 12.31 -38.75 33.42
CA VAL A 195 11.61 -38.33 34.65
C VAL A 195 10.11 -38.59 34.54
N LYS A 196 9.53 -38.38 33.35
CA LYS A 196 8.13 -38.71 33.08
C LYS A 196 7.78 -40.16 33.36
N GLU A 197 8.60 -41.11 32.93
CA GLU A 197 8.35 -42.54 33.10
C GLU A 197 8.62 -42.99 34.55
N LEU A 198 9.64 -42.40 35.19
CA LEU A 198 9.89 -42.59 36.62
C LEU A 198 8.67 -42.17 37.47
N MET A 199 8.08 -41.02 37.19
CA MET A 199 6.88 -40.54 37.89
C MET A 199 5.69 -41.48 37.69
N LYS A 200 5.54 -42.09 36.50
CA LYS A 200 4.50 -43.09 36.27
C LYS A 200 4.74 -44.37 37.06
N MET A 201 6.00 -44.82 37.21
CA MET A 201 6.34 -45.97 38.05
C MET A 201 6.03 -45.70 39.54
N MET A 202 6.12 -44.45 39.98
CA MET A 202 5.70 -44.01 41.33
C MET A 202 4.17 -43.93 41.50
N GLY A 203 3.39 -44.28 40.48
CA GLY A 203 1.92 -44.31 40.53
C GLY A 203 1.21 -43.05 40.05
N LEU A 204 1.92 -42.07 39.47
CA LEU A 204 1.27 -40.89 38.88
C LEU A 204 0.53 -41.24 37.58
N LYS A 205 -0.73 -40.78 37.48
CA LYS A 205 -1.54 -40.90 36.28
C LYS A 205 -1.06 -39.94 35.19
N THR A 206 -1.02 -40.38 33.93
CA THR A 206 -0.55 -39.58 32.79
C THR A 206 -1.31 -38.26 32.60
N TRP A 207 -2.62 -38.23 32.87
CA TRP A 207 -3.42 -36.99 32.74
C TRP A 207 -2.98 -35.90 33.71
N MET A 208 -2.48 -36.29 34.90
CA MET A 208 -2.02 -35.36 35.92
C MET A 208 -0.71 -34.69 35.51
N LEU A 209 0.14 -35.39 34.76
CA LEU A 209 1.38 -34.83 34.18
C LEU A 209 1.05 -33.79 33.09
N TRP A 210 0.11 -34.11 32.19
CA TRP A 210 -0.33 -33.13 31.19
C TRP A 210 -1.02 -31.91 31.84
N GLY A 211 -1.80 -32.15 32.90
CA GLY A 211 -2.41 -31.09 33.69
C GLY A 211 -1.38 -30.20 34.39
N SER A 212 -0.33 -30.77 34.98
CA SER A 212 0.70 -29.98 35.66
C SER A 212 1.50 -29.12 34.67
N TRP A 213 1.86 -29.67 33.50
CA TRP A 213 2.51 -28.89 32.44
C TRP A 213 1.62 -27.77 31.95
N MET A 214 0.33 -28.03 31.73
CA MET A 214 -0.65 -27.02 31.31
C MET A 214 -0.76 -25.89 32.34
N VAL A 215 -0.98 -26.23 33.62
CA VAL A 215 -1.12 -25.23 34.69
C VAL A 215 0.15 -24.42 34.85
N ASN A 216 1.33 -25.05 34.84
CA ASN A 216 2.60 -24.36 34.93
C ASN A 216 2.85 -23.44 33.72
N ALA A 217 2.54 -23.90 32.50
CA ALA A 217 2.64 -23.10 31.29
C ALA A 217 1.69 -21.89 31.32
N LEU A 218 0.44 -22.08 31.74
CA LEU A 218 -0.55 -21.01 31.84
C LEU A 218 -0.18 -20.01 32.93
N ALA A 219 0.29 -20.45 34.10
CA ALA A 219 0.69 -19.55 35.18
C ALA A 219 1.80 -18.59 34.74
N VAL A 220 2.83 -19.08 34.05
CA VAL A 220 3.92 -18.25 33.53
C VAL A 220 3.42 -17.28 32.46
N ASN A 221 2.59 -17.75 31.52
CA ASN A 221 2.04 -16.89 30.46
C ASN A 221 1.07 -15.83 31.01
N LEU A 222 0.28 -16.14 32.04
CA LEU A 222 -0.63 -15.19 32.68
C LEU A 222 0.12 -14.01 33.27
N ILE A 223 1.25 -14.25 33.95
CA ILE A 223 2.10 -13.18 34.49
C ILE A 223 2.59 -12.29 33.35
N THR A 224 3.11 -12.87 32.27
CA THR A 224 3.56 -12.10 31.10
C THR A 224 2.43 -11.30 30.45
N VAL A 225 1.25 -11.88 30.26
CA VAL A 225 0.08 -11.19 29.69
C VAL A 225 -0.36 -10.02 30.59
N THR A 226 -0.40 -10.21 31.91
CA THR A 226 -0.74 -9.10 32.82
C THR A 226 0.24 -7.93 32.69
N ILE A 227 1.54 -8.20 32.57
CA ILE A 227 2.56 -7.17 32.37
C ILE A 227 2.34 -6.45 31.02
N ILE A 228 2.09 -7.19 29.94
CA ILE A 228 1.84 -6.62 28.61
C ILE A 228 0.60 -5.71 28.64
N VAL A 229 -0.50 -6.15 29.25
CA VAL A 229 -1.73 -5.36 29.35
C VAL A 229 -1.49 -4.08 30.14
N ILE A 230 -0.77 -4.15 31.27
CA ILE A 230 -0.43 -2.97 32.06
C ILE A 230 0.38 -1.98 31.21
N ILE A 231 1.40 -2.45 30.49
CA ILE A 231 2.23 -1.59 29.62
C ILE A 231 1.41 -0.94 28.50
N MET A 232 0.42 -1.64 27.94
CA MET A 232 -0.41 -1.12 26.85
C MET A 232 -1.50 -0.15 27.31
N THR A 233 -2.05 -0.35 28.51
CA THR A 233 -3.26 0.35 28.98
C THR A 233 -2.97 1.45 29.99
N VAL A 234 -1.88 1.34 30.75
CA VAL A 234 -1.47 2.35 31.72
C VAL A 234 -0.53 3.35 31.04
N PRO A 235 -0.79 4.66 31.14
CA PRO A 235 0.14 5.67 30.63
C PRO A 235 1.41 5.65 31.49
N LEU A 236 2.50 5.13 30.94
CA LEU A 236 3.81 5.06 31.61
C LEU A 236 4.65 6.32 31.43
N ASN A 237 4.25 7.22 30.52
CA ASN A 237 4.97 8.44 30.20
C ASN A 237 4.25 9.68 30.78
N ASP A 238 5.00 10.71 31.15
CA ASP A 238 4.49 12.00 31.64
C ASP A 238 3.50 12.69 30.68
N SER A 239 3.51 12.29 29.41
CA SER A 239 2.57 12.76 28.38
C SER A 239 1.16 12.18 28.52
N GLY A 240 0.91 11.24 29.44
CA GLY A 240 -0.41 10.65 29.67
C GLY A 240 -0.94 9.80 28.51
N THR A 241 -0.12 9.53 27.49
CA THR A 241 -0.54 8.87 26.25
C THR A 241 -0.62 7.36 26.46
N LYS A 242 -1.82 6.81 26.30
CA LYS A 242 -2.04 5.35 26.24
C LYS A 242 -1.73 4.84 24.83
N VAL A 243 -1.17 3.65 24.73
CA VAL A 243 -0.90 3.00 23.42
C VAL A 243 -2.21 2.68 22.71
N MET A 244 -3.23 2.25 23.48
CA MET A 244 -4.60 2.08 23.02
C MET A 244 -5.55 2.91 23.90
N PRO A 245 -5.95 4.13 23.46
CA PRO A 245 -6.76 5.03 24.29
C PRO A 245 -8.19 4.50 24.53
N ASP A 246 -8.79 3.87 23.52
CA ASP A 246 -10.20 3.45 23.54
C ASP A 246 -10.42 1.97 23.93
N ALA A 247 -9.35 1.20 24.13
CA ALA A 247 -9.47 -0.23 24.41
C ALA A 247 -9.71 -0.51 25.90
N ASP A 248 -10.75 -1.29 26.20
CA ASP A 248 -10.98 -1.82 27.54
C ASP A 248 -9.89 -2.85 27.92
N TRP A 249 -9.24 -2.61 29.06
CA TRP A 249 -8.15 -3.46 29.56
C TRP A 249 -8.58 -4.92 29.79
N SER A 250 -9.84 -5.15 30.19
CA SER A 250 -10.38 -6.47 30.50
C SER A 250 -10.56 -7.32 29.23
N VAL A 251 -11.00 -6.69 28.13
CA VAL A 251 -11.18 -7.35 26.83
C VAL A 251 -9.82 -7.73 26.26
N LEU A 252 -8.84 -6.82 26.31
CA LEU A 252 -7.48 -7.07 25.85
C LEU A 252 -6.81 -8.19 26.65
N TRP A 253 -6.98 -8.18 27.99
CA TRP A 253 -6.47 -9.22 28.86
C TRP A 253 -7.09 -10.59 28.52
N LEU A 254 -8.42 -10.68 28.42
CA LEU A 254 -9.10 -11.92 28.08
C LEU A 254 -8.67 -12.46 26.71
N PHE A 255 -8.54 -11.58 25.72
CA PHE A 255 -8.08 -11.93 24.37
C PHE A 255 -6.68 -12.54 24.40
N LEU A 256 -5.72 -11.90 25.08
CA LEU A 256 -4.36 -12.41 25.18
C LEU A 256 -4.27 -13.71 25.99
N VAL A 257 -5.12 -13.91 27.01
CA VAL A 257 -5.18 -15.18 27.74
C VAL A 257 -5.67 -16.31 26.84
N LEU A 258 -6.73 -16.09 26.06
CA LEU A 258 -7.23 -17.08 25.09
C LEU A 258 -6.17 -17.41 24.04
N TYR A 259 -5.45 -16.39 23.56
CA TYR A 259 -4.30 -16.57 22.68
C TYR A 259 -3.23 -17.47 23.33
N CYS A 260 -2.80 -17.20 24.56
CA CYS A 260 -1.82 -18.04 25.26
C CYS A 260 -2.30 -19.48 25.45
N VAL A 261 -3.58 -19.69 25.77
CA VAL A 261 -4.16 -21.05 25.89
C VAL A 261 -4.04 -21.78 24.55
N ALA A 262 -4.44 -21.14 23.45
CA ALA A 262 -4.31 -21.71 22.11
C ALA A 262 -2.85 -22.01 21.75
N SER A 263 -1.93 -21.08 21.95
CA SER A 263 -0.51 -21.25 21.65
C SER A 263 0.13 -22.40 22.46
N VAL A 264 -0.18 -22.52 23.75
CA VAL A 264 0.33 -23.61 24.60
C VAL A 264 -0.19 -24.96 24.13
N THR A 265 -1.47 -25.08 23.79
CA THR A 265 -2.03 -26.34 23.28
C THR A 265 -1.38 -26.77 21.96
N SER A 266 -1.14 -25.83 21.04
CA SER A 266 -0.42 -26.09 19.78
C SER A 266 1.01 -26.55 20.02
N LEU A 267 1.72 -25.94 20.97
CA LEU A 267 3.09 -26.35 21.33
C LEU A 267 3.13 -27.72 22.00
N PHE A 268 2.13 -28.08 22.81
CA PHE A 268 2.02 -29.43 23.35
C PHE A 268 1.78 -30.47 22.25
N ALA A 269 0.96 -30.16 21.24
CA ALA A 269 0.80 -31.05 20.09
C ALA A 269 2.15 -31.26 19.37
N VAL A 270 2.89 -30.17 19.11
CA VAL A 270 4.21 -30.22 18.47
C VAL A 270 5.25 -30.99 19.31
N SER A 271 5.18 -30.89 20.65
CA SER A 271 6.11 -31.57 21.57
C SER A 271 6.14 -33.09 21.42
N THR A 272 5.03 -33.69 20.97
CA THR A 272 4.91 -35.14 20.84
C THR A 272 5.87 -35.73 19.80
N PHE A 273 6.16 -34.98 18.73
CA PHE A 273 7.02 -35.40 17.62
C PHE A 273 8.52 -35.40 17.94
N PHE A 274 8.94 -34.70 19.01
CA PHE A 274 10.35 -34.54 19.33
C PHE A 274 10.78 -35.42 20.51
N SER A 275 12.03 -35.90 20.44
CA SER A 275 12.67 -36.67 21.51
C SER A 275 13.91 -35.98 22.07
N ARG A 276 14.47 -35.00 21.36
CA ARG A 276 15.64 -34.22 21.79
C ARG A 276 15.25 -32.77 22.13
N PRO A 277 15.52 -32.27 23.35
CA PRO A 277 15.01 -30.96 23.81
C PRO A 277 15.57 -29.79 23.01
N THR A 278 16.85 -29.83 22.65
CA THR A 278 17.53 -28.77 21.89
C THR A 278 16.96 -28.61 20.50
N ILE A 279 16.72 -29.73 19.79
CA ILE A 279 16.10 -29.74 18.46
C ILE A 279 14.66 -29.23 18.52
N ALA A 280 13.90 -29.67 19.54
CA ALA A 280 12.53 -29.22 19.75
C ALA A 280 12.46 -27.70 19.96
N MET A 281 13.35 -27.15 20.79
CA MET A 281 13.43 -25.70 21.03
C MET A 281 13.73 -24.93 19.75
N SER A 282 14.77 -25.34 19.01
CA SER A 282 15.14 -24.68 17.75
C SER A 282 14.00 -24.72 16.74
N PHE A 283 13.33 -25.87 16.60
CA PHE A 283 12.16 -25.99 15.74
C PHE A 283 11.00 -25.11 16.23
N GLY A 284 10.74 -25.06 17.53
CA GLY A 284 9.69 -24.22 18.11
C GLY A 284 9.89 -22.73 17.83
N ILE A 285 11.13 -22.24 17.89
CA ILE A 285 11.46 -20.84 17.56
C ILE A 285 11.21 -20.57 16.08
N ILE A 286 11.67 -21.46 15.19
CA ILE A 286 11.45 -21.33 13.74
C ILE A 286 9.95 -21.36 13.44
N LEU A 287 9.21 -22.31 14.02
CA LEU A 287 7.76 -22.43 13.87
C LEU A 287 7.05 -21.16 14.34
N TRP A 288 7.50 -20.56 15.44
CA TRP A 288 6.93 -19.32 15.97
C TRP A 288 7.11 -18.14 15.01
N LEU A 289 8.31 -17.95 14.46
CA LEU A 289 8.58 -16.88 13.49
C LEU A 289 7.81 -17.10 12.18
N VAL A 290 7.89 -18.31 11.62
CA VAL A 290 7.18 -18.66 10.37
C VAL A 290 5.67 -18.51 10.52
N SER A 291 5.13 -18.87 11.68
CA SER A 291 3.72 -18.75 12.01
C SER A 291 3.18 -17.33 11.90
N TYR A 292 4.01 -16.30 12.08
CA TYR A 292 3.60 -14.90 12.00
C TYR A 292 3.94 -14.27 10.63
N PHE A 293 5.19 -14.43 10.16
CA PHE A 293 5.66 -13.73 8.97
C PHE A 293 5.01 -14.22 7.67
N VAL A 294 4.68 -15.51 7.57
CA VAL A 294 4.09 -16.07 6.34
C VAL A 294 2.66 -15.55 6.11
N PRO A 295 1.73 -15.61 7.09
CA PRO A 295 0.40 -15.01 6.92
C PRO A 295 0.46 -13.49 6.73
N PHE A 296 1.33 -12.79 7.48
CA PHE A 296 1.45 -11.34 7.41
C PHE A 296 1.80 -10.85 5.99
N GLY A 297 2.81 -11.43 5.34
CA GLY A 297 3.18 -11.07 3.96
C GLY A 297 2.10 -11.41 2.92
N ALA A 298 1.36 -12.50 3.13
CA ALA A 298 0.26 -12.89 2.26
C ALA A 298 -0.92 -11.90 2.36
N LEU A 299 -1.25 -11.45 3.56
CA LEU A 299 -2.30 -10.45 3.82
C LEU A 299 -1.95 -9.08 3.22
N GLN A 300 -0.68 -8.65 3.34
CA GLN A 300 -0.22 -7.38 2.79
C GLN A 300 -0.25 -7.35 1.25
N SER A 301 -0.12 -8.50 0.60
CA SER A 301 -0.12 -8.61 -0.86
C SER A 301 -1.51 -8.42 -1.49
N GLY A 302 -2.59 -8.31 -0.70
CA GLY A 302 -3.95 -8.05 -1.20
C GLY A 302 -4.55 -9.15 -2.09
N LYS A 303 -3.85 -10.28 -2.26
CA LYS A 303 -4.29 -11.40 -3.10
C LYS A 303 -5.23 -12.30 -2.32
N SER A 304 -6.33 -12.70 -2.95
CA SER A 304 -7.27 -13.66 -2.38
C SER A 304 -6.58 -15.01 -2.18
N VAL A 305 -6.33 -15.36 -0.91
CA VAL A 305 -5.74 -16.64 -0.53
C VAL A 305 -6.77 -17.78 -0.65
N SER A 306 -6.35 -18.96 -1.12
CA SER A 306 -7.21 -20.15 -1.23
C SER A 306 -7.74 -20.59 0.14
N LEU A 307 -8.96 -21.14 0.16
CA LEU A 307 -9.63 -21.56 1.41
C LEU A 307 -8.82 -22.61 2.19
N GLY A 308 -8.18 -23.54 1.49
CA GLY A 308 -7.32 -24.54 2.12
C GLY A 308 -6.12 -23.93 2.84
N LEU A 309 -5.50 -22.89 2.26
CA LEU A 309 -4.38 -22.21 2.91
C LEU A 309 -4.82 -21.40 4.13
N LYS A 310 -6.04 -20.82 4.12
CA LYS A 310 -6.64 -20.17 5.30
C LYS A 310 -6.91 -21.16 6.44
N MET A 311 -7.39 -22.35 6.11
CA MET A 311 -7.61 -23.41 7.11
C MET A 311 -6.29 -23.94 7.67
N LEU A 312 -5.26 -24.09 6.84
CA LEU A 312 -3.92 -24.48 7.32
C LEU A 312 -3.30 -23.37 8.17
N SER A 313 -3.49 -22.10 7.81
CA SER A 313 -2.96 -20.98 8.59
C SER A 313 -3.64 -20.85 9.94
N SER A 314 -4.91 -21.25 10.11
CA SER A 314 -5.58 -21.21 11.42
C SER A 314 -5.03 -22.21 12.44
N LEU A 315 -4.26 -23.23 12.02
CA LEU A 315 -3.55 -24.11 12.95
C LEU A 315 -2.28 -23.47 13.53
N LEU A 316 -1.78 -22.40 12.90
CA LEU A 316 -0.54 -21.75 13.31
C LEU A 316 -0.76 -20.94 14.60
N PRO A 317 0.14 -21.04 15.59
CA PRO A 317 -0.05 -20.47 16.92
C PRO A 317 -0.20 -18.94 16.93
N ASN A 318 0.34 -18.23 15.94
CA ASN A 318 0.33 -16.76 15.84
C ASN A 318 -0.70 -16.19 14.85
N MET A 319 -1.62 -16.99 14.30
CA MET A 319 -2.61 -16.51 13.34
C MET A 319 -3.67 -15.57 13.96
N ALA A 320 -3.86 -15.63 15.28
CA ALA A 320 -4.82 -14.80 15.99
C ALA A 320 -4.33 -13.36 16.26
N VAL A 321 -3.03 -13.10 16.11
CA VAL A 321 -2.35 -11.83 16.41
C VAL A 321 -2.04 -11.08 15.12
#